data_AF-A0A496TE02-F1
#
_entry.id   AF-A0A496TE02-F1
#
_cell.length_a   1.000
_cell.length_b   1.000
_cell.length_c   1.000
_cell.angle_alpha   90.00
_cell.angle_beta   90.00
_cell.angle_gamma   90.00
#
_symmetry.space_group_name_H-M   'P 1'
#
loop_
_entity.id
_entity.type
_entity.pdbx_description
1 polymer ?
#
loop_
_entity_poly.entity_id
_entity_poly.type
_entity_poly.pdbx_seq_one_letter_code
_entity_poly.pdbx_strand_id
1 'polypeptide(L)' 'MRIGVFADEISPMLDDQIAAMQRENIHYLELRGVDGKGVLKFTLEEAKQIKK' A
#
# COMPACT_ATOMS: atom_id res chain seq x y z
N MET A 1 4.05 0.30 -20.08
CA MET A 1 4.73 1.09 -19.03
C MET A 1 4.16 0.65 -17.69
N ARG A 2 4.98 0.21 -16.73
CA ARG A 2 4.52 -0.17 -15.39
C ARG A 2 4.80 1.02 -14.47
N ILE A 3 3.76 1.65 -13.96
CA ILE A 3 3.89 2.75 -12.99
C ILE A 3 3.66 2.10 -11.62
N GLY A 4 4.65 2.22 -10.74
CA GLY A 4 4.53 1.90 -9.32
C GLY A 4 4.58 3.20 -8.54
N VAL A 5 3.78 3.30 -7.48
CA VAL A 5 3.74 4.49 -6.62
C VAL A 5 4.09 4.09 -5.20
N PHE A 6 4.78 4.98 -4.49
CA PHE A 6 5.11 4.80 -3.09
C PHE A 6 3.91 5.15 -2.22
N ALA A 7 3.50 4.20 -1.39
CA ALA A 7 2.38 4.30 -0.45
C ALA A 7 2.46 5.57 0.43
N ASP A 8 3.67 6.00 0.79
CA ASP A 8 3.91 7.07 1.76
C ASP A 8 3.61 8.50 1.27
N GLU A 9 3.40 8.73 -0.02
CA GLU A 9 3.09 10.06 -0.57
C GLU A 9 1.58 10.39 -0.61
N ILE A 10 0.70 9.38 -0.50
CA ILE A 10 -0.75 9.53 -0.78
C ILE A 10 -1.58 9.70 0.50
N SER A 11 -1.42 8.79 1.47
CA SER A 11 -2.16 8.79 2.74
C SER A 11 -1.53 7.76 3.67
N PRO A 12 -1.55 7.94 5.01
CA PRO A 12 -1.15 6.88 5.94
C PRO A 12 -2.12 5.69 5.96
N MET A 13 -3.35 5.84 5.45
CA MET A 13 -4.39 4.80 5.47
C MET A 13 -4.35 3.95 4.20
N LEU A 14 -4.38 2.62 4.34
CA LEU A 14 -4.32 1.69 3.21
C LEU A 14 -5.49 1.87 2.21
N ASP A 15 -6.70 2.13 2.71
CA ASP A 15 -7.89 2.27 1.86
C ASP A 15 -7.79 3.47 0.91
N ASP A 16 -7.28 4.61 1.40
CA ASP A 16 -7.06 5.82 0.59
C ASP A 16 -6.00 5.58 -0.49
N GLN A 17 -4.94 4.83 -0.16
CA GLN A 17 -3.90 4.46 -1.12
C GLN A 17 -4.48 3.60 -2.24
N ILE A 18 -5.27 2.58 -1.90
CA ILE A 18 -5.93 1.71 -2.88
C ILE A 18 -6.89 2.52 -3.76
N ALA A 19 -7.69 3.42 -3.18
CA ALA A 19 -8.61 4.26 -3.92
C ALA A 19 -7.90 5.20 -4.90
N ALA A 20 -6.75 5.78 -4.52
CA ALA A 20 -5.94 6.61 -5.41
C ALA A 20 -5.33 5.78 -6.55
N MET A 21 -4.78 4.59 -6.24
CA MET A 21 -4.23 3.68 -7.25
C MET A 21 -5.28 3.26 -8.29
N GLN A 22 -6.52 3.00 -7.86
CA GLN A 22 -7.62 2.66 -8.77
C GLN A 22 -7.94 3.81 -9.73
N ARG A 23 -7.92 5.07 -9.26
CA ARG A 23 -8.16 6.24 -10.12
C ARG A 23 -7.08 6.43 -11.16
N GLU A 24 -5.83 6.21 -10.77
CA GLU A 24 -4.65 6.40 -11.63
C GLU A 24 -4.30 5.14 -12.46
N ASN A 25 -5.10 4.07 -12.37
CA ASN A 25 -4.89 2.80 -13.07
C ASN A 25 -3.51 2.18 -12.76
N ILE A 26 -3.09 2.30 -11.50
CA ILE A 26 -1.84 1.75 -10.96
C ILE A 26 -2.13 0.36 -10.41
N HIS A 27 -1.37 -0.64 -10.88
CA HIS A 27 -1.60 -2.05 -10.50
C HIS A 27 -0.61 -2.58 -9.46
N TYR A 28 0.41 -1.79 -9.09
CA TYR A 28 1.48 -2.25 -8.20
C TYR A 28 1.80 -1.18 -7.15
N LEU A 29 1.78 -1.59 -5.88
CA LEU A 29 2.14 -0.79 -4.73
C LEU A 29 3.42 -1.35 -4.11
N GLU A 30 4.44 -0.52 -3.92
CA GLU A 30 5.56 -0.85 -3.06
C GLU A 30 5.27 -0.39 -1.64
N LEU A 31 4.81 -1.32 -0.81
CA LEU A 31 4.44 -1.05 0.58
C LEU A 31 5.68 -0.88 1.47
N ARG A 32 5.91 0.34 1.96
CA ARG A 32 6.97 0.62 2.96
C ARG A 32 6.42 0.64 4.40
N GLY A 33 5.15 1.00 4.54
CA GLY A 33 4.38 1.01 5.78
C GLY A 33 2.99 1.57 5.53
N VAL A 34 2.02 1.12 6.31
CA VAL A 34 0.63 1.58 6.29
C VAL A 34 0.08 1.60 7.71
N ASP A 35 -0.92 2.44 7.95
CA ASP A 35 -1.59 2.60 9.24
C ASP A 35 -0.61 2.92 10.40
N GLY A 36 0.42 3.72 10.11
CA GLY A 36 1.46 4.09 11.08
C GLY A 36 2.42 2.96 11.45
N LYS A 37 2.31 1.81 10.80
CA LYS A 37 3.17 0.64 11.01
C LYS A 37 4.09 0.45 9.81
N GLY A 38 5.39 0.35 10.06
CA GLY A 38 6.37 0.02 9.02
C GLY A 38 6.26 -1.45 8.63
N VAL A 39 6.49 -1.79 7.35
CA VAL A 39 6.37 -3.16 6.80
C VAL A 39 7.16 -4.20 7.62
N LEU A 40 8.31 -3.81 8.19
CA LEU A 40 9.16 -4.66 9.04
C LEU A 40 8.53 -5.07 10.37
N LYS A 41 7.49 -4.35 10.81
CA LYS A 41 6.76 -4.64 12.06
C LYS A 41 5.56 -5.54 11.82
N PHE A 42 5.18 -5.81 10.57
CA PHE A 42 4.06 -6.68 10.25
C PHE A 42 4.43 -8.14 10.53
N THR A 43 3.49 -8.84 11.15
CA THR A 43 3.51 -10.30 11.17
C THR A 43 3.14 -10.85 9.78
N LEU A 44 3.51 -12.10 9.54
CA LEU A 44 3.13 -12.82 8.32
C LEU A 44 1.60 -12.87 8.10
N GLU A 45 0.83 -12.89 9.18
CA GLU A 45 -0.63 -12.89 9.12
C GLU A 45 -1.19 -11.55 8.66
N GLU A 46 -0.69 -10.44 9.22
CA GLU A 46 -1.11 -9.10 8.81
C GLU A 46 -0.72 -8.81 7.35
N ALA A 47 0.48 -9.22 6.92
CA ALA A 47 0.90 -9.06 5.52
C ALA A 47 0.00 -9.83 4.53
N LYS A 48 -0.58 -10.96 4.95
CA LYS A 48 -1.53 -11.74 4.13
C LYS A 48 -2.90 -11.07 4.02
N GLN A 49 -3.32 -10.30 5.02
CA GLN A 49 -4.58 -9.55 4.96
C GLN A 49 -4.50 -8.41 3.94
N ILE A 50 -3.34 -7.77 3.81
CA ILE A 50 -3.12 -6.66 2.86
C ILE A 50 -3.07 -7.14 1.40
N LYS A 51 -2.65 -8.39 1.16
CA LYS A 51 -2.50 -8.96 -0.19
C LYS A 51 -3.81 -9.54 -0.77
N LYS A 52 -4.91 -9.51 -0.03
CA LYS A 52 -6.22 -10.00 -0.52
C LYS A 52 -6.87 -8.98 -1.44
#